data_AF-A0A2V9VUB8-F1
#
_entry.id   AF-A0A2V9VUB8-F1
#
_cell.length_a   1.000
_cell.length_b   1.000
_cell.length_c   1.000
_cell.angle_alpha   90.00
_cell.angle_beta   90.00
_cell.angle_gamma   90.00
#
_symmetry.space_group_name_H-M   'P 1'
#
loop_
_entity.id
_entity.type
_entity.pdbx_description
1 polymer ?
#
loop_
_entity_poly.entity_id
_entity_poly.type
_entity_poly.pdbx_seq_one_letter_code
_entity_poly.pdbx_strand_id
1 'polypeptide(L)'
;LDFGPAWRDGILRIQPPKIGEPFPVLVPQVDADGSERDGVRLPEVTVPLATYTGWNLRDPSIGAPDQRVAFEGSYIPFPKTAVDRQKSGDPRKAIAERYSNREDYLARYARALDDLIKQHWILPEDRDAMLNRGEQEWTEATGQSR
;
A
#
# COMPACT_ATOMS: atom_id res chain seq x y z
N LEU A 1 -20.28 -9.07 23.00
CA LEU A 1 -20.14 -9.87 24.23
C LEU A 1 -21.32 -9.58 25.14
N ASP A 2 -21.87 -10.58 25.80
CA ASP A 2 -22.94 -10.44 26.79
C ASP A 2 -22.45 -10.91 28.17
N PHE A 3 -22.38 -9.96 29.11
CA PHE A 3 -21.94 -10.17 30.49
C PHE A 3 -23.12 -10.33 31.48
N GLY A 4 -24.35 -10.37 30.96
CA GLY A 4 -25.59 -10.41 31.73
C GLY A 4 -26.25 -9.03 31.93
N PRO A 5 -27.48 -9.01 32.48
CA PRO A 5 -28.34 -7.83 32.48
C PRO A 5 -27.84 -6.67 33.35
N ALA A 6 -26.99 -6.94 34.35
CA ALA A 6 -26.43 -5.94 35.26
C ALA A 6 -25.09 -5.34 34.76
N TRP A 7 -24.69 -5.62 33.51
CA TRP A 7 -23.43 -5.11 32.95
C TRP A 7 -23.35 -3.59 32.95
N ARG A 8 -24.47 -2.89 32.69
CA ARG A 8 -24.52 -1.41 32.71
C ARG A 8 -24.22 -0.82 34.09
N ASP A 9 -24.40 -1.60 35.15
CA ASP A 9 -24.07 -1.23 36.53
C ASP A 9 -22.65 -1.68 36.93
N GLY A 10 -21.86 -2.20 35.99
CA GLY A 10 -20.51 -2.71 36.22
C GLY A 10 -20.44 -4.12 36.82
N ILE A 11 -21.56 -4.85 36.91
CA ILE A 11 -21.62 -6.17 37.55
C ILE A 11 -21.62 -7.28 36.49
N LEU A 12 -20.59 -8.13 36.51
CA LEU A 12 -20.50 -9.32 35.66
C LEU A 12 -21.33 -10.47 36.26
N ARG A 13 -22.43 -10.85 35.60
CA ARG A 13 -23.32 -11.94 36.06
C ARG A 13 -23.10 -13.25 35.32
N ILE A 14 -22.45 -13.21 34.16
CA ILE A 14 -22.18 -14.38 33.31
C ILE A 14 -20.67 -14.45 33.05
N GLN A 15 -20.04 -15.56 33.46
CA GLN A 15 -18.61 -15.84 33.31
C GLN A 15 -18.41 -17.30 32.85
N PRO A 16 -17.80 -17.56 31.68
CA PRO A 16 -17.36 -16.58 30.68
C PRO A 16 -18.54 -15.88 29.98
N PRO A 17 -18.37 -14.64 29.48
CA PRO A 17 -19.43 -13.93 28.77
C PRO A 17 -19.90 -14.70 27.54
N LYS A 18 -21.18 -14.57 27.21
CA LYS A 18 -21.68 -15.15 25.97
C LYS A 18 -21.13 -14.36 24.78
N ILE A 19 -20.64 -15.09 23.79
CA ILE A 19 -20.20 -14.51 22.52
C ILE A 19 -21.48 -14.17 21.73
N GLY A 20 -21.62 -12.90 21.37
CA GLY A 20 -22.69 -12.43 20.49
C GLY A 20 -22.22 -12.42 19.04
N GLU A 21 -23.00 -11.77 18.18
CA GLU A 21 -22.61 -11.59 16.78
C GLU A 21 -21.22 -10.95 16.65
N PRO A 22 -20.40 -11.41 15.68
CA PRO A 22 -19.13 -10.76 15.37
C PRO A 22 -19.36 -9.28 15.04
N PHE A 23 -18.53 -8.41 15.61
CA PHE A 23 -18.48 -7.02 15.19
C PHE A 23 -17.52 -6.94 13.99
N PRO A 24 -18.01 -6.66 12.77
CA PRO A 24 -17.14 -6.58 11.60
C PRO A 24 -16.24 -5.35 11.71
N VAL A 25 -14.94 -5.57 11.67
CA VAL A 25 -13.95 -4.49 11.54
C VAL A 25 -13.78 -4.21 10.06
N LEU A 26 -14.09 -2.97 9.65
CA LEU A 26 -13.88 -2.54 8.27
C LEU A 26 -12.39 -2.20 8.05
N VAL A 27 -11.91 -2.50 6.84
CA VAL A 27 -10.58 -2.13 6.37
C VAL A 27 -10.69 -1.15 5.20
N PRO A 28 -9.69 -0.28 4.97
CA PRO A 28 -9.67 0.60 3.82
C PRO A 28 -9.89 -0.17 2.52
N GLN A 29 -10.64 0.44 1.60
CA GLN A 29 -10.83 -0.12 0.26
C GLN A 29 -9.56 0.11 -0.56
N VAL A 30 -9.21 -0.90 -1.37
CA VAL A 30 -8.06 -0.83 -2.29
C VAL A 30 -8.53 -0.66 -3.73
N ASP A 31 -7.64 -0.14 -4.58
CA ASP A 31 -7.85 -0.07 -6.02
C ASP A 31 -7.50 -1.39 -6.73
N ALA A 32 -7.53 -1.39 -8.07
CA ALA A 32 -7.22 -2.58 -8.88
C ALA A 32 -5.78 -3.07 -8.71
N ASP A 33 -4.89 -2.23 -8.19
CA ASP A 33 -3.50 -2.55 -7.93
C ASP A 33 -3.27 -2.95 -6.47
N GLY A 34 -4.30 -2.93 -5.63
CA GLY A 34 -4.22 -3.32 -4.22
C GLY A 34 -3.69 -2.23 -3.30
N SER A 35 -3.53 -1.00 -3.78
CA SER A 35 -3.14 0.15 -2.95
C SER A 35 -4.39 0.82 -2.36
N GLU A 36 -4.30 1.35 -1.14
CA GLU A 36 -5.42 2.02 -0.50
C GLU A 36 -5.93 3.23 -1.32
N ARG A 37 -7.27 3.39 -1.38
CA ARG A 37 -7.93 4.43 -2.18
C ARG A 37 -8.01 5.78 -1.49
N ASP A 38 -7.93 5.80 -0.16
CA ASP A 38 -8.11 6.97 0.67
C ASP A 38 -6.75 7.57 1.10
N GLY A 39 -6.78 8.78 1.65
CA GLY A 39 -5.60 9.51 2.09
C GLY A 39 -4.94 10.37 1.01
N VAL A 40 -3.82 11.01 1.38
CA VAL A 40 -3.03 11.83 0.46
C VAL A 40 -2.26 10.91 -0.47
N ARG A 41 -2.58 10.94 -1.76
CA ARG A 41 -1.95 10.07 -2.76
C ARG A 41 -0.61 10.63 -3.20
N LEU A 42 0.45 10.18 -2.53
CA LEU A 42 1.82 10.46 -2.94
C LEU A 42 2.09 9.96 -4.38
N PRO A 43 3.12 10.47 -5.07
CA PRO A 43 3.40 10.09 -6.45
C PRO A 43 3.58 8.58 -6.64
N GLU A 44 4.11 7.86 -5.65
CA GLU A 44 4.28 6.40 -5.66
C GLU A 44 2.94 5.66 -5.73
N VAL A 45 1.87 6.25 -5.19
CA VAL A 45 0.52 5.68 -5.22
C VAL A 45 -0.23 6.10 -6.49
N THR A 46 0.02 7.32 -6.97
CA THR A 46 -0.64 7.87 -8.17
C THR A 46 0.00 7.36 -9.48
N VAL A 47 1.31 7.10 -9.45
CA VAL A 47 2.14 6.63 -10.57
C VAL A 47 2.91 5.38 -10.13
N PRO A 48 2.20 4.26 -9.84
CA PRO A 48 2.79 3.14 -9.11
C PRO A 48 3.73 2.28 -9.96
N LEU A 49 4.78 1.79 -9.30
CA LEU A 49 5.67 0.71 -9.76
C LEU A 49 5.49 -0.58 -8.93
N ALA A 50 4.74 -0.49 -7.84
CA ALA A 50 4.44 -1.55 -6.90
C ALA A 50 3.09 -1.30 -6.21
N THR A 51 2.62 -2.30 -5.48
CA THR A 51 1.61 -2.09 -4.43
C THR A 51 2.31 -1.73 -3.13
N TYR A 52 1.85 -0.66 -2.49
CA TYR A 52 2.32 -0.22 -1.18
C TYR A 52 1.22 -0.51 -0.18
N THR A 53 1.52 -1.24 0.88
CA THR A 53 0.54 -1.53 1.95
C THR A 53 1.14 -1.20 3.31
N GLY A 54 0.30 -0.74 4.24
CA GLY A 54 0.70 -0.38 5.61
C GLY A 54 0.99 -1.58 6.53
N TRP A 55 1.15 -2.79 5.98
CA TRP A 55 1.40 -3.99 6.76
C TRP A 55 2.32 -4.95 5.99
N ASN A 56 2.98 -5.84 6.72
CA ASN A 56 3.74 -6.96 6.16
C ASN A 56 3.59 -8.17 7.07
N LEU A 57 3.61 -9.37 6.51
CA LEU A 57 3.57 -10.61 7.28
C LEU A 57 4.98 -11.01 7.72
N ARG A 58 5.05 -11.73 8.84
CA ARG A 58 6.33 -12.25 9.34
C ARG A 58 6.90 -13.28 8.37
N ASP A 59 8.21 -13.24 8.19
CA ASP A 59 8.92 -14.30 7.49
C ASP A 59 8.74 -15.64 8.23
N PRO A 60 8.45 -16.75 7.55
CA PRO A 60 8.30 -18.05 8.20
C PRO A 60 9.50 -18.47 9.05
N SER A 61 10.72 -18.03 8.71
CA SER A 61 11.95 -18.34 9.46
C SER A 61 11.99 -17.75 10.88
N ILE A 62 11.22 -16.70 11.15
CA ILE A 62 11.11 -16.07 12.48
C ILE A 62 9.82 -16.44 13.22
N GLY A 63 9.07 -17.41 12.69
CA GLY A 63 7.83 -17.95 13.25
C GLY A 63 6.61 -17.02 13.16
N ALA A 64 5.42 -17.62 13.35
CA ALA A 64 4.12 -16.95 13.27
C ALA A 64 3.87 -16.19 11.95
N PRO A 65 3.96 -16.86 10.78
CA PRO A 65 3.91 -16.22 9.46
C PRO A 65 2.54 -15.60 9.10
N ASP A 66 1.49 -15.94 9.85
CA ASP A 66 0.15 -15.37 9.76
C ASP A 66 0.01 -14.04 10.54
N GLN A 67 1.03 -13.68 11.32
CA GLN A 67 1.05 -12.45 12.10
C GLN A 67 1.79 -11.34 11.35
N ARG A 68 1.40 -10.10 11.63
CA ARG A 68 2.07 -8.92 11.06
C ARG A 68 3.39 -8.63 11.74
N VAL A 69 4.36 -8.13 10.97
CA VAL A 69 5.53 -7.44 11.53
C VAL A 69 5.09 -6.03 11.94
N ALA A 70 5.48 -5.58 13.13
CA ALA A 70 5.11 -4.27 13.63
C ALA A 70 5.84 -3.17 12.85
N PHE A 71 5.08 -2.16 12.39
CA PHE A 71 5.59 -0.95 11.72
C PHE A 71 6.33 -1.18 10.39
N GLU A 72 6.24 -2.39 9.82
CA GLU A 72 6.77 -2.67 8.49
C GLU A 72 5.63 -2.74 7.47
N GLY A 73 5.70 -1.86 6.48
CA GLY A 73 4.86 -1.92 5.29
C GLY A 73 5.43 -2.85 4.24
N SER A 74 4.63 -3.17 3.23
CA SER A 74 5.07 -3.98 2.09
C SER A 74 5.30 -3.13 0.85
N TYR A 75 6.37 -3.46 0.13
CA TYR A 75 6.58 -3.09 -1.26
C TYR A 75 6.44 -4.34 -2.11
N ILE A 76 5.35 -4.46 -2.85
CA ILE A 76 5.06 -5.64 -3.69
C ILE A 76 5.22 -5.23 -5.15
N PRO A 77 6.40 -5.44 -5.77
CA PRO A 77 6.71 -4.93 -7.10
C PRO A 77 5.72 -5.45 -8.15
N PHE A 78 5.41 -4.61 -9.13
CA PHE A 78 4.70 -5.06 -10.32
C PHE A 78 5.62 -5.92 -11.19
N PRO A 79 5.05 -6.83 -12.01
CA PRO A 79 5.82 -7.50 -13.04
C PRO A 79 6.47 -6.47 -13.96
N LYS A 80 7.72 -6.70 -14.39
CA LYS A 80 8.41 -5.76 -15.28
C LYS A 80 7.78 -5.77 -16.68
N THR A 81 7.48 -6.98 -17.17
CA THR A 81 6.94 -7.20 -18.52
C THR A 81 5.61 -7.98 -18.50
N ALA A 82 4.87 -7.95 -19.62
CA ALA A 82 3.67 -8.77 -19.80
C ALA A 82 3.97 -10.27 -19.72
N VAL A 83 5.17 -10.70 -20.14
CA VAL A 83 5.63 -12.09 -20.03
C VAL A 83 5.80 -12.49 -18.57
N ASP A 84 6.44 -11.63 -17.76
CA ASP A 84 6.59 -11.86 -16.32
C ASP A 84 5.22 -11.94 -15.64
N ARG A 85 4.30 -11.03 -15.99
CA ARG A 85 2.93 -11.01 -15.49
C ARG A 85 2.18 -12.30 -15.78
N GLN A 86 2.25 -12.77 -17.04
CA GLN A 86 1.58 -14.01 -17.44
C GLN A 86 2.18 -15.23 -16.76
N LYS A 87 3.52 -15.24 -16.57
CA LYS A 87 4.22 -16.35 -15.90
C LYS A 87 3.88 -16.43 -14.40
N SER A 88 3.78 -15.29 -13.71
CA SER A 88 3.42 -15.25 -12.29
C SER A 88 1.91 -15.37 -12.05
N GLY A 89 1.08 -15.15 -13.07
CA GLY A 89 -0.37 -15.07 -12.93
C GLY A 89 -0.83 -13.79 -12.21
N ASP A 90 0.02 -12.75 -12.18
CA ASP A 90 -0.31 -11.51 -11.49
C ASP A 90 -1.43 -10.76 -12.24
N PRO A 91 -2.53 -10.41 -11.57
CA PRO A 91 -3.62 -9.68 -12.20
C PRO A 91 -3.27 -8.21 -12.51
N ARG A 92 -2.27 -7.63 -11.84
CA ARG A 92 -1.88 -6.22 -11.96
C ARG A 92 -1.09 -5.99 -13.24
N LYS A 93 -1.34 -4.89 -13.94
CA LYS A 93 -0.58 -4.53 -15.17
C LYS A 93 0.91 -4.43 -14.86
N ALA A 94 1.72 -4.96 -15.78
CA ALA A 94 3.17 -4.85 -15.72
C ALA A 94 3.64 -3.39 -15.92
N ILE A 95 4.85 -3.06 -15.48
CA ILE A 95 5.46 -1.74 -15.64
C ILE A 95 5.48 -1.33 -17.12
N ALA A 96 5.91 -2.22 -18.02
CA ALA A 96 5.94 -1.98 -19.46
C ALA A 96 4.54 -1.83 -20.11
N GLU A 97 3.47 -2.27 -19.44
CA GLU A 97 2.08 -2.05 -19.90
C GLU A 97 1.50 -0.71 -19.40
N ARG A 98 2.16 -0.06 -18.42
CA ARG A 98 1.72 1.20 -17.79
C ARG A 98 2.42 2.42 -18.36
N TYR A 99 3.72 2.29 -18.61
CA TYR A 99 4.61 3.37 -19.00
C TYR A 99 5.32 3.01 -20.29
N SER A 100 5.38 3.95 -21.22
CA SER A 100 6.07 3.73 -22.49
C SER A 100 7.59 3.63 -22.33
N ASN A 101 8.15 4.40 -21.39
CA ASN A 101 9.56 4.43 -21.04
C ASN A 101 9.76 5.17 -19.69
N ARG A 102 11.02 5.34 -19.29
CA ARG A 102 11.41 6.06 -18.08
C ARG A 102 10.96 7.51 -18.11
N GLU A 103 11.05 8.16 -19.25
CA GLU A 103 10.70 9.58 -19.42
C GLU A 103 9.19 9.81 -19.22
N ASP A 104 8.35 8.91 -19.72
CA ASP A 104 6.90 8.92 -19.50
C ASP A 104 6.56 8.73 -18.01
N TYR A 105 7.23 7.80 -17.33
CA TYR A 105 7.09 7.63 -15.88
C TYR A 105 7.45 8.91 -15.12
N LEU A 106 8.62 9.50 -15.38
CA LEU A 106 9.07 10.72 -14.69
C LEU A 106 8.21 11.94 -15.00
N ALA A 107 7.71 12.06 -16.23
CA ALA A 107 6.79 13.14 -16.58
C ALA A 107 5.46 13.02 -15.81
N ARG A 108 4.93 11.81 -15.64
CA ARG A 108 3.72 11.55 -14.83
C ARG A 108 3.99 11.79 -13.34
N TYR A 109 5.14 11.32 -12.83
CA TYR A 109 5.54 11.50 -11.44
C TYR A 109 5.72 12.99 -11.10
N ALA A 110 6.39 13.76 -11.97
CA ALA A 110 6.54 15.20 -11.82
C ALA A 110 5.19 15.93 -11.80
N ARG A 111 4.23 15.52 -12.64
CA ARG A 111 2.87 16.08 -12.62
C ARG A 111 2.15 15.78 -11.30
N ALA A 112 2.30 14.57 -10.76
CA ALA A 112 1.73 14.23 -9.46
C ALA A 112 2.32 15.09 -8.34
N LEU A 113 3.63 15.37 -8.37
CA LEU A 113 4.26 16.32 -7.44
C LEU A 113 3.69 17.74 -7.59
N ASP A 114 3.57 18.24 -8.83
CA ASP A 114 3.03 19.57 -9.11
C ASP A 114 1.59 19.71 -8.59
N ASP A 115 0.78 18.66 -8.73
CA ASP A 115 -0.59 18.61 -8.20
C ASP A 115 -0.61 18.61 -6.66
N LEU A 116 0.34 17.96 -5.98
CA LEU A 116 0.45 17.98 -4.52
C LEU A 116 0.91 19.34 -3.99
N ILE A 117 1.85 20.00 -4.68
CA ILE A 117 2.27 21.38 -4.36
C ILE A 117 1.09 22.34 -4.49
N LYS A 118 0.32 22.23 -5.58
CA LYS A 118 -0.87 23.05 -5.82
C LYS A 118 -1.94 22.85 -4.73
N GLN A 119 -2.03 21.65 -4.17
CA GLN A 119 -2.93 21.31 -3.07
C GLN A 119 -2.35 21.64 -1.69
N HIS A 120 -1.11 22.15 -1.62
CA HIS A 120 -0.39 22.44 -0.38
C HIS A 120 -0.13 21.22 0.52
N TRP A 121 -0.04 20.03 -0.07
CA TRP A 121 0.34 18.81 0.67
C TRP A 121 1.86 18.67 0.84
N ILE A 122 2.65 19.24 -0.07
CA ILE A 122 4.11 19.30 -0.02
C ILE A 122 4.59 20.70 -0.36
N LEU A 123 5.82 21.04 0.01
CA LEU A 123 6.41 22.33 -0.31
C LEU A 123 7.06 22.31 -1.70
N PRO A 124 7.12 23.45 -2.42
CA PRO A 124 7.84 23.54 -3.68
C PRO A 124 9.31 23.11 -3.60
N GLU A 125 9.96 23.35 -2.45
CA GLU A 125 11.37 23.00 -2.21
C GLU A 125 11.63 21.48 -2.10
N ASP A 126 10.62 20.68 -1.74
CA ASP A 126 10.74 19.22 -1.64
C ASP A 126 10.72 18.53 -3.02
N ARG A 127 10.25 19.23 -4.05
CA ARG A 127 9.93 18.67 -5.36
C ARG A 127 11.10 17.91 -5.99
N ASP A 128 12.28 18.52 -6.01
CA ASP A 128 13.45 17.94 -6.68
C ASP A 128 13.98 16.72 -5.93
N ALA A 129 13.95 16.74 -4.59
CA ALA A 129 14.34 15.60 -3.77
C ALA A 129 13.38 14.41 -3.98
N MET A 130 12.08 14.67 -4.02
CA MET A 130 11.07 13.63 -4.29
C MET A 130 11.17 13.09 -5.72
N LEU A 131 11.40 13.95 -6.71
CA LEU A 131 11.59 13.50 -8.09
C LEU A 131 12.83 12.60 -8.22
N ASN A 132 13.93 12.95 -7.55
CA ASN A 132 15.14 12.11 -7.48
C ASN A 132 14.86 10.75 -6.83
N ARG A 133 14.01 10.69 -5.80
CA ARG A 133 13.58 9.42 -5.21
C ARG A 133 12.78 8.58 -6.21
N GLY A 134 11.85 9.19 -6.96
CA GLY A 134 11.12 8.53 -8.04
C GLY A 134 12.04 7.95 -9.13
N GLU A 135 13.12 8.65 -9.48
CA GLU A 135 14.14 8.14 -10.40
C GLU A 135 14.88 6.90 -9.88
N GLN A 136 15.21 6.88 -8.60
CA GLN A 136 15.86 5.74 -7.95
C GLN A 136 14.91 4.54 -7.91
N GLU A 137 13.65 4.77 -7.59
CA GLU A 137 12.64 3.71 -7.54
C GLU A 137 12.38 3.09 -8.91
N TRP A 138 12.36 3.89 -9.99
CA TRP A 138 12.33 3.35 -11.35
C TRP A 138 13.50 2.39 -11.62
N THR A 139 14.69 2.80 -11.21
CA THR A 139 15.93 2.02 -11.37
C THR A 139 15.84 0.69 -10.62
N GLU A 140 15.36 0.73 -9.37
CA GLU A 140 15.15 -0.46 -8.53
C GLU A 140 14.09 -1.40 -9.12
N ALA A 141 12.93 -0.85 -9.51
CA ALA A 141 11.80 -1.62 -10.01
C ALA A 141 12.06 -2.27 -11.37
N THR A 142 12.79 -1.59 -12.25
CA THR A 142 13.06 -2.10 -13.61
C THR A 142 14.40 -2.84 -13.71
N GLY A 143 15.36 -2.54 -12.83
CA GLY A 143 16.74 -3.03 -12.93
C GLY A 143 17.54 -2.35 -14.05
N GLN A 144 17.06 -1.24 -14.61
CA GLN A 144 17.81 -0.42 -15.56
C GLN A 144 18.62 0.63 -14.79
N SER A 145 19.92 0.37 -14.60
CA SER A 145 20.88 1.43 -14.25
C SER A 145 21.18 2.28 -15.49
N ARG A 146 21.43 3.58 -15.28
CA ARG A 146 21.78 4.59 -16.30
C ARG A 146 22.59 4.07 -17.48
#